data_AF-A0A372IZ08-F1
#
_entry.id   AF-A0A372IZ08-F1
#
_cell.length_a   1.000
_cell.length_b   1.000
_cell.length_c   1.000
_cell.angle_alpha   90.00
_cell.angle_beta   90.00
_cell.angle_gamma   90.00
#
_symmetry.space_group_name_H-M   'P 1'
#
loop_
_entity.id
_entity.type
_entity.pdbx_description
1 polymer ?
#
loop_
_entity_poly.entity_id
_entity_poly.type
_entity_poly.pdbx_seq_one_letter_code
_entity_poly.pdbx_strand_id
1 'polypeptide(L)'
;MTGAVHAPAEQPTTPGTATGSPATGVETPGATAPVRGERHVVGRVEDVPPGEGRAFVAGGVQVAVFRLRDGSLRATQAACPHAGGPLADGQTDAGVLVCPLHLYAFRWVDGCSPGSALALRTYPVTDVDGALVVEV
;
A
#
# COMPACT_ATOMS: atom_id res chain seq x y z
N MET A 1 67.51 -21.32 31.06
CA MET A 1 67.72 -20.54 29.81
C MET A 1 66.44 -20.73 29.02
N THR A 2 65.55 -19.79 28.72
CA THR A 2 65.48 -18.32 28.80
C THR A 2 63.97 -18.06 28.56
N GLY A 3 63.19 -17.46 29.47
CA GLY A 3 63.06 -16.02 29.57
C GLY A 3 62.51 -15.39 28.28
N ALA A 4 61.19 -15.16 28.18
CA ALA A 4 60.62 -14.13 27.31
C ALA A 4 59.17 -13.84 27.73
N VAL A 5 59.03 -12.97 28.73
CA VAL A 5 57.83 -12.16 28.94
C VAL A 5 57.88 -11.01 27.92
N HIS A 6 56.83 -10.80 27.14
CA HIS A 6 56.71 -9.61 26.30
C HIS A 6 55.41 -8.86 26.62
N ALA A 7 55.59 -7.55 26.75
CA ALA A 7 54.77 -6.53 27.36
C ALA A 7 53.41 -6.26 26.66
N PRO A 8 52.46 -5.58 27.35
CA PRO A 8 51.19 -5.16 26.77
C PRO A 8 51.37 -4.02 25.76
N ALA A 9 50.55 -4.05 24.70
CA ALA A 9 50.48 -2.98 23.71
C ALA A 9 49.76 -1.75 24.29
N GLU A 10 50.47 -0.62 24.27
CA GLU A 10 50.01 0.71 24.66
C GLU A 10 49.03 1.27 23.63
N GLN A 11 47.90 1.81 24.09
CA GLN A 11 46.90 2.45 23.24
C GLN A 11 47.28 3.92 22.96
N PRO A 12 47.16 4.42 21.72
CA PRO A 12 47.35 5.84 21.45
C PRO A 12 46.09 6.62 21.86
N THR A 13 46.24 7.49 22.87
CA THR A 13 45.27 8.52 23.26
C THR A 13 45.55 9.81 22.50
N THR A 14 44.60 10.29 21.70
CA THR A 14 44.64 11.64 21.12
C THR A 14 43.58 12.51 21.80
N PRO A 15 43.92 13.69 22.34
CA PRO A 15 42.95 14.65 22.86
C PRO A 15 42.43 15.55 21.74
N GLY A 16 41.10 15.71 21.66
CA GLY A 16 40.43 16.66 20.76
C GLY A 16 39.26 17.33 21.46
N THR A 17 39.48 18.56 21.90
CA THR A 17 38.45 19.47 22.43
C THR A 17 37.81 20.26 21.28
N ALA A 18 36.48 20.30 21.20
CA ALA A 18 35.72 21.55 21.06
C ALA A 18 34.21 21.34 21.10
N THR A 19 33.60 22.10 22.00
CA THR A 19 32.18 22.37 22.21
C THR A 19 31.44 22.84 20.95
N GLY A 20 30.28 22.25 20.67
CA GLY A 20 29.26 22.81 19.80
C GLY A 20 27.88 22.61 20.43
N SER A 21 27.23 23.71 20.82
CA SER A 21 25.84 23.77 21.30
C SER A 21 24.87 23.88 20.09
N PRO A 22 23.54 23.76 20.29
CA PRO A 22 22.68 22.78 19.63
C PRO A 22 22.25 23.17 18.21
N ALA A 23 22.08 22.16 17.34
CA ALA A 23 21.29 22.33 16.14
C ALA A 23 19.80 22.45 16.52
N THR A 24 19.26 23.63 16.22
CA THR A 24 17.85 24.02 16.23
C THR A 24 16.93 22.92 15.68
N GLY A 25 15.77 22.77 16.31
CA GLY A 25 14.76 21.78 15.97
C GLY A 25 14.41 21.76 14.48
N VAL A 26 14.47 20.57 13.90
CA VAL A 26 13.75 20.28 12.66
C VAL A 26 12.31 20.03 13.05
N GLU A 27 11.48 21.06 12.87
CA GLU A 27 10.04 20.90 12.81
C GLU A 27 9.74 19.92 11.68
N THR A 28 9.17 18.77 12.03
CA THR A 28 8.64 17.83 11.05
C THR A 28 7.49 18.53 10.34
N PRO A 29 7.49 18.68 9.01
CA PRO A 29 6.31 19.16 8.31
C PRO A 29 5.15 18.22 8.66
N GLY A 30 4.15 18.78 9.33
CA GLY A 30 2.97 18.04 9.76
C GLY A 30 2.42 17.26 8.58
N ALA A 31 2.13 15.98 8.80
CA ALA A 31 1.49 15.13 7.82
C ALA A 31 0.22 15.82 7.32
N THR A 32 0.28 16.41 6.14
CA THR A 32 -0.88 16.96 5.45
C THR A 32 -1.91 15.84 5.40
N ALA A 33 -3.08 16.08 5.99
CA ALA A 33 -4.18 15.13 5.94
C ALA A 33 -4.40 14.72 4.46
N PRO A 34 -4.61 13.42 4.17
CA PRO A 34 -4.75 12.98 2.80
C PRO A 34 -5.85 13.80 2.12
N VAL A 35 -5.54 14.35 0.95
CA VAL A 35 -6.53 15.03 0.11
C VAL A 35 -7.59 13.98 -0.21
N ARG A 36 -8.80 14.17 0.31
CA ARG A 36 -9.92 13.27 0.04
C ARG A 36 -10.36 13.46 -1.41
N GLY A 37 -10.58 12.35 -2.10
CA GLY A 37 -11.04 12.34 -3.49
C GLY A 37 -12.51 12.76 -3.62
N GLU A 38 -12.99 12.88 -4.86
CA GLU A 38 -14.40 13.12 -5.14
C GLU A 38 -15.19 11.80 -5.03
N ARG A 39 -16.39 11.87 -4.45
CA ARG A 39 -17.25 10.70 -4.21
C ARG A 39 -18.23 10.51 -5.37
N HIS A 40 -18.24 9.31 -5.95
CA HIS A 40 -19.13 8.95 -7.04
C HIS A 40 -19.94 7.70 -6.70
N VAL A 41 -21.25 7.77 -6.93
CA VAL A 41 -22.11 6.58 -6.95
C VAL A 41 -21.85 5.82 -8.25
N VAL A 42 -21.48 4.55 -8.15
CA VAL A 42 -21.07 3.75 -9.32
C VAL A 42 -22.02 2.61 -9.66
N GLY A 43 -22.87 2.20 -8.72
CA GLY A 43 -23.78 1.07 -8.87
C GLY A 43 -24.40 0.68 -7.53
N ARG A 44 -24.99 -0.51 -7.49
CA ARG A 44 -25.58 -1.08 -6.27
C ARG A 44 -24.69 -2.17 -5.70
N VAL A 45 -24.73 -2.37 -4.38
CA VAL A 45 -23.89 -3.38 -3.71
C VAL A 45 -24.22 -4.80 -4.18
N GLU A 46 -25.47 -5.07 -4.52
CA GLU A 46 -25.94 -6.35 -5.07
C GLU A 46 -25.47 -6.62 -6.51
N ASP A 47 -25.02 -5.61 -7.24
CA ASP A 47 -24.41 -5.79 -8.57
C ASP A 47 -23.05 -6.51 -8.46
N VAL A 48 -22.45 -6.52 -7.26
CA VAL A 48 -21.19 -7.20 -6.92
C VAL A 48 -21.47 -8.36 -5.97
N PRO A 49 -21.62 -9.60 -6.46
CA PRO A 49 -21.82 -10.75 -5.60
C PRO A 49 -20.67 -10.96 -4.61
N PRO A 50 -20.93 -11.52 -3.42
CA PRO A 50 -19.87 -11.85 -2.46
C PRO A 50 -18.81 -12.80 -3.04
N GLY A 51 -17.55 -12.40 -2.95
CA GLY A 51 -16.39 -13.10 -3.51
C GLY A 51 -16.03 -12.69 -4.94
N GLU A 52 -16.72 -11.72 -5.54
CA GLU A 52 -16.51 -11.29 -6.93
C GLU A 52 -16.12 -9.81 -7.03
N GLY A 53 -15.64 -9.43 -8.22
CA GLY A 53 -15.40 -8.06 -8.62
C GLY A 53 -16.29 -7.63 -9.79
N ARG A 54 -16.49 -6.31 -9.94
CA ARG A 54 -17.08 -5.68 -11.13
C ARG A 54 -16.33 -4.39 -11.47
N ALA A 55 -16.28 -4.09 -12.77
CA ALA A 55 -15.71 -2.84 -13.26
C ALA A 55 -16.76 -1.75 -13.30
N PHE A 56 -16.37 -0.53 -12.90
CA PHE A 56 -17.20 0.66 -12.94
C PHE A 56 -16.41 1.88 -13.40
N VAL A 57 -17.10 3.00 -13.59
CA VAL A 57 -16.50 4.31 -13.85
C VAL A 57 -16.89 5.29 -12.75
N ALA A 58 -15.91 5.82 -12.03
CA ALA A 58 -16.06 6.86 -11.00
C ALA A 58 -15.32 8.12 -11.46
N GLY A 59 -16.00 9.24 -11.65
CA GLY A 59 -15.33 10.49 -12.06
C GLY A 59 -14.51 10.39 -13.36
N GLY A 60 -14.88 9.49 -14.28
CA GLY A 60 -14.10 9.20 -15.50
C GLY A 60 -12.93 8.22 -15.31
N VAL A 61 -12.68 7.75 -14.09
CA VAL A 61 -11.66 6.74 -13.77
C VAL A 61 -12.28 5.34 -13.78
N GLN A 62 -11.67 4.41 -14.51
CA GLN A 62 -12.07 3.01 -14.48
C GLN A 62 -11.56 2.33 -13.20
N VAL A 63 -12.48 1.80 -12.41
CA VAL A 63 -12.21 1.14 -11.12
C VAL A 63 -12.72 -0.30 -11.13
N ALA A 64 -12.09 -1.17 -10.36
CA ALA A 64 -12.60 -2.48 -10.02
C ALA A 64 -13.04 -2.47 -8.56
N VAL A 65 -14.31 -2.78 -8.30
CA VAL A 65 -14.87 -2.88 -6.95
C VAL A 65 -15.16 -4.35 -6.64
N PHE A 66 -14.78 -4.79 -5.45
CA PHE A 66 -14.96 -6.14 -4.96
C PHE A 66 -15.79 -6.14 -3.69
N ARG A 67 -16.64 -7.15 -3.57
CA ARG A 67 -17.30 -7.49 -2.32
C ARG A 67 -16.69 -8.79 -1.82
N LEU A 68 -15.94 -8.75 -0.73
CA LEU A 68 -15.34 -9.94 -0.16
C LEU A 68 -16.42 -10.83 0.47
N ARG A 69 -16.06 -12.08 0.78
CA ARG A 69 -17.00 -13.08 1.32
C ARG A 69 -17.55 -12.70 2.71
N ASP A 70 -16.80 -11.91 3.46
CA ASP A 70 -17.24 -11.34 4.74
C ASP A 70 -18.15 -10.11 4.58
N GLY A 71 -18.44 -9.71 3.34
CA GLY A 71 -19.26 -8.56 2.99
C GLY A 71 -18.49 -7.25 2.91
N SER A 72 -17.20 -7.21 3.27
CA SER A 72 -16.41 -5.99 3.18
C SER A 72 -16.13 -5.58 1.73
N LEU A 73 -16.03 -4.28 1.48
CA LEU A 73 -15.79 -3.72 0.16
C LEU A 73 -14.32 -3.34 -0.02
N ARG A 74 -13.81 -3.52 -1.24
CA ARG A 74 -12.48 -3.07 -1.69
C ARG A 74 -12.59 -2.48 -3.09
N ALA A 75 -11.77 -1.49 -3.42
CA ALA A 75 -11.71 -0.94 -4.76
C ALA A 75 -10.28 -0.61 -5.19
N THR A 76 -9.98 -0.79 -6.48
CA THR A 76 -8.67 -0.52 -7.09
C THR A 76 -8.83 0.13 -8.46
N GLN A 77 -7.73 0.49 -9.13
CA GLN A 77 -7.81 0.72 -10.58
C GLN A 77 -8.32 -0.53 -11.31
N ALA A 78 -8.94 -0.37 -12.48
CA ALA A 78 -9.46 -1.50 -13.23
C ALA A 78 -8.36 -2.33 -13.95
N ALA A 79 -7.26 -1.69 -14.33
CA ALA A 79 -6.20 -2.32 -15.11
C ALA A 79 -5.00 -2.71 -14.25
N CYS A 80 -4.57 -3.97 -14.36
CA CYS A 80 -3.39 -4.48 -13.65
C CYS A 80 -2.13 -3.72 -14.07
N PRO A 81 -1.32 -3.20 -13.13
CA PRO A 81 -0.14 -2.38 -13.44
C PRO A 81 0.99 -3.18 -14.11
N HIS A 82 0.90 -4.51 -14.16
CA HIS A 82 1.86 -5.35 -14.88
C HIS A 82 1.73 -5.18 -16.41
N ALA A 83 0.53 -5.45 -16.95
CA ALA A 83 0.30 -5.52 -18.39
C ALA A 83 -1.18 -5.25 -18.78
N GLY A 84 -1.91 -4.48 -17.96
CA GLY A 84 -3.25 -4.01 -18.30
C GLY A 84 -4.39 -5.03 -18.12
N GLY A 85 -4.15 -6.17 -17.49
CA GLY A 85 -5.19 -7.19 -17.28
C GLY A 85 -6.41 -6.70 -16.49
N PRO A 86 -7.62 -7.22 -16.77
CA PRO A 86 -8.86 -6.76 -16.14
C PRO A 86 -8.92 -7.26 -14.70
N LEU A 87 -8.68 -6.37 -13.74
CA LEU A 87 -8.63 -6.75 -12.32
C LEU A 87 -10.00 -7.20 -11.79
N ALA A 88 -11.10 -6.66 -12.30
CA ALA A 88 -12.45 -7.04 -11.89
C ALA A 88 -12.75 -8.53 -12.07
N ASP A 89 -12.07 -9.21 -13.00
CA ASP A 89 -12.18 -10.65 -13.23
C ASP A 89 -11.20 -11.48 -12.37
N GLY A 90 -10.48 -10.82 -11.47
CA GLY A 90 -9.49 -11.42 -10.59
C GLY A 90 -10.08 -12.21 -9.43
N GLN A 91 -9.33 -13.20 -8.96
CA GLN A 91 -9.68 -13.97 -7.77
C GLN A 91 -9.25 -13.22 -6.52
N THR A 92 -10.08 -13.21 -5.48
CA THR A 92 -9.77 -12.47 -4.25
C THR A 92 -10.21 -13.20 -2.99
N ASP A 93 -9.49 -12.95 -1.91
CA ASP A 93 -9.85 -13.32 -0.54
C ASP A 93 -9.72 -12.10 0.40
N ALA A 94 -9.72 -12.34 1.70
CA ALA A 94 -9.60 -11.30 2.73
C ALA A 94 -8.31 -10.46 2.62
N GLY A 95 -7.22 -11.03 2.11
CA GLY A 95 -5.89 -10.44 2.13
C GLY A 95 -5.33 -10.08 0.76
N VAL A 96 -5.76 -10.73 -0.33
CA VAL A 96 -5.14 -10.61 -1.65
C VAL A 96 -6.16 -10.51 -2.79
N LEU A 97 -5.77 -9.77 -3.83
CA LEU A 97 -6.33 -9.82 -5.19
C LEU A 97 -5.29 -10.43 -6.14
N VAL A 98 -5.70 -11.42 -6.94
CA VAL A 98 -4.89 -12.07 -7.97
C VAL A 98 -5.39 -11.66 -9.34
N CYS A 99 -4.52 -11.05 -10.15
CA CYS A 99 -4.82 -10.72 -11.54
C CYS A 99 -5.05 -12.00 -12.36
N PRO A 100 -6.13 -12.09 -13.15
CA PRO A 100 -6.51 -13.32 -13.83
C PRO A 100 -5.58 -13.70 -14.99
N LEU A 101 -4.82 -12.76 -15.54
CA LEU A 101 -3.97 -13.02 -16.71
C LEU A 101 -2.61 -13.62 -16.36
N HIS A 102 -1.90 -13.03 -15.39
CA HIS A 102 -0.50 -13.35 -15.10
C HIS A 102 -0.27 -13.70 -13.63
N LEU A 103 -1.34 -13.85 -12.85
CA LEU A 103 -1.32 -14.31 -11.46
C LEU A 103 -0.51 -13.44 -10.50
N TYR A 104 -0.26 -12.17 -10.87
CA TYR A 104 0.28 -11.20 -9.91
C TYR A 104 -0.72 -11.05 -8.76
N ALA A 105 -0.26 -11.38 -7.56
CA ALA A 105 -0.98 -11.20 -6.32
C ALA A 105 -0.65 -9.84 -5.72
N PHE A 106 -1.67 -9.13 -5.25
CA PHE A 106 -1.57 -7.81 -4.64
C PHE A 106 -2.27 -7.85 -3.30
N ARG A 107 -1.62 -7.38 -2.24
CA ARG A 107 -2.22 -7.37 -0.90
C ARG A 107 -3.25 -6.25 -0.79
N TRP A 108 -4.37 -6.51 -0.12
CA TRP A 108 -5.38 -5.49 0.14
C TRP A 108 -4.93 -4.40 1.11
N VAL A 109 -4.01 -4.72 2.02
CA VAL A 109 -3.56 -3.79 3.07
C VAL A 109 -2.81 -2.58 2.50
N ASP A 110 -2.09 -2.77 1.39
CA ASP A 110 -1.21 -1.73 0.84
C ASP A 110 -1.10 -1.74 -0.69
N GLY A 111 -1.83 -2.62 -1.38
CA GLY A 111 -1.80 -2.76 -2.83
C GLY A 111 -0.54 -3.42 -3.39
N CYS A 112 0.48 -3.69 -2.57
CA CYS A 112 1.78 -4.16 -3.05
C CYS A 112 1.73 -5.60 -3.55
N SER A 113 2.46 -5.87 -4.62
CA SER A 113 2.75 -7.24 -5.06
C SER A 113 4.04 -7.75 -4.42
N PRO A 114 4.03 -8.87 -3.66
CA PRO A 114 5.23 -9.39 -3.01
C PRO A 114 6.36 -9.67 -4.01
N GLY A 115 7.58 -9.24 -3.68
CA GLY A 115 8.77 -9.45 -4.52
C GLY A 115 8.82 -8.62 -5.80
N SER A 116 7.94 -7.62 -5.93
CA SER A 116 7.76 -6.79 -7.11
C SER A 116 7.72 -5.30 -6.72
N ALA A 117 8.07 -4.43 -7.66
CA ALA A 117 7.90 -2.98 -7.50
C ALA A 117 6.48 -2.50 -7.87
N LEU A 118 5.58 -3.41 -8.26
CA LEU A 118 4.21 -3.09 -8.65
C LEU A 118 3.30 -2.95 -7.43
N ALA A 119 2.44 -1.94 -7.45
CA ALA A 119 1.38 -1.75 -6.48
C ALA A 119 0.07 -1.32 -7.15
N LEU A 120 -1.05 -1.76 -6.58
CA LEU A 120 -2.36 -1.23 -6.90
C LEU A 120 -2.57 0.11 -6.21
N ARG A 121 -3.13 1.06 -6.93
CA ARG A 121 -3.87 2.17 -6.35
C ARG A 121 -5.19 1.62 -5.82
N THR A 122 -5.45 1.85 -4.54
CA THR A 122 -6.71 1.51 -3.88
C THR A 122 -7.57 2.75 -3.71
N TYR A 123 -8.88 2.59 -3.81
CA TYR A 123 -9.85 3.66 -3.61
C TYR A 123 -10.73 3.35 -2.40
N PRO A 124 -11.05 4.32 -1.54
CA PRO A 124 -12.10 4.16 -0.55
C PRO A 124 -13.42 3.81 -1.24
N VAL A 125 -14.10 2.80 -0.72
CA VAL A 125 -15.43 2.40 -1.18
C VAL A 125 -16.32 2.10 0.01
N THR A 126 -17.56 2.60 -0.04
CA THR A 126 -18.56 2.42 1.01
C THR A 126 -19.90 2.05 0.41
N ASP A 127 -20.67 1.24 1.14
CA ASP A 127 -22.09 1.04 0.91
C ASP A 127 -22.88 2.12 1.67
N VAL A 128 -23.71 2.87 0.96
CA VAL A 128 -24.63 3.87 1.52
C VAL A 128 -26.03 3.51 1.07
N ASP A 129 -26.81 2.88 1.96
CA ASP A 129 -28.18 2.44 1.70
C ASP A 129 -28.34 1.57 0.42
N GLY A 130 -27.36 0.71 0.14
CA GLY A 130 -27.30 -0.16 -1.03
C GLY A 130 -26.55 0.44 -2.22
N ALA A 131 -26.18 1.73 -2.17
CA ALA A 131 -25.39 2.38 -3.22
C ALA A 131 -23.89 2.23 -2.97
N LEU A 132 -23.15 1.75 -3.98
CA LEU A 132 -21.70 1.75 -3.98
C LEU A 132 -21.18 3.15 -4.26
N VAL A 133 -20.47 3.73 -3.30
CA VAL A 133 -19.82 5.05 -3.40
C VAL A 133 -18.30 4.86 -3.39
N VAL A 134 -17.63 5.23 -4.48
CA VAL A 134 -16.16 5.17 -4.63
C VAL A 134 -15.60 6.59 -4.59
N GLU A 135 -14.48 6.77 -3.87
CA GLU A 135 -13.75 8.04 -3.78
C GLU A 135 -12.49 7.99 -4.66
N VAL A 136 -12.38 8.86 -5.67
CA VAL A 136 -11.27 8.90 -6.65
C VAL A 136 -10.52 10.23 -6.68
#